data_AF-A0A969Z8J9-F1
#
_entry.id   AF-A0A969Z8J9-F1
#
_cell.length_a   1.000
_cell.length_b   1.000
_cell.length_c   1.000
_cell.angle_alpha   90.00
_cell.angle_beta   90.00
_cell.angle_gamma   90.00
#
_symmetry.space_group_name_H-M   'P 1'
#
loop_
_entity.id
_entity.type
_entity.pdbx_description
1 polymer ?
#
loop_
_entity_poly.entity_id
_entity_poly.type
_entity_poly.pdbx_seq_one_letter_code
_entity_poly.pdbx_strand_id
1 'polypeptide(L)'
;MTKDKHTFRVKRLIVFSALAAIILAVTTYAWFIGMRTVNVTDFEVEIAVADDLLLSLDGANWDTTLKIDKTTIENIYPDSTNSWGGKGLVPMSSIGEMDITASRMKLFEKASLTASNGGYRLMASRVNNYQSDQTEQDGYVVFDIFIRNFSGTNYIEELNETDEEAIFLTTDSAVTVATAGSSAGAGSDGDSVVGVSGTGIENSVRVAFAQIGRVIGTTTDQGVITGINCDPAGNGEISRKDGVTGICRTAQIWEPNDTDHVQSAINWYSKSCKARTSATSWEGECNQLEDGKYYPTYAVRAAIYSSDKVDIYDGTEYNGYGFDGKLASEYVDLYPNPEESPYLLYPYDYFTDSEKDIRGVNRPPFMYLAPHSITKVRVYIWIEGQDVDNYDFAAIGRKISVKFGFTKQKMTAEDFGYTGPNEQDPRPNIILLGDKVVTISKDQDYVDAGAVAIDDKDKSAVLSENIVVEGIPEKQQGDTYNPGTYYITYNVEDSDGNQAVEVVRTLIILD
;
A
#
# COMPACT_ATOMS: atom_id res chain seq x y z
N MET A 1 2.92 70.76 -4.42
CA MET A 1 3.97 69.80 -4.04
C MET A 1 5.13 69.98 -5.00
N THR A 2 6.36 70.21 -4.53
CA THR A 2 7.51 70.44 -5.43
C THR A 2 7.75 69.21 -6.31
N LYS A 3 8.16 69.43 -7.58
CA LYS A 3 8.38 68.39 -8.59
C LYS A 3 9.26 67.26 -8.02
N ASP A 4 10.24 67.60 -7.19
CA ASP A 4 11.14 66.65 -6.52
C ASP A 4 10.45 65.74 -5.50
N LYS A 5 9.48 66.25 -4.72
CA LYS A 5 8.69 65.44 -3.79
C LYS A 5 7.77 64.47 -4.52
N HIS A 6 7.28 64.83 -5.70
CA HIS A 6 6.48 63.95 -6.55
C HIS A 6 7.35 62.82 -7.14
N THR A 7 8.50 63.17 -7.73
CA THR A 7 9.45 62.19 -8.30
C THR A 7 9.98 61.21 -7.25
N PHE A 8 10.23 61.69 -6.02
CA PHE A 8 10.67 60.85 -4.90
C PHE A 8 9.58 59.85 -4.46
N ARG A 9 8.31 60.26 -4.44
CA ARG A 9 7.18 59.37 -4.14
C ARG A 9 6.98 58.31 -5.22
N VAL A 10 7.04 58.70 -6.50
CA VAL A 10 6.90 57.77 -7.63
C VAL A 10 8.00 56.70 -7.62
N LYS A 11 9.26 57.08 -7.36
CA LYS A 11 10.37 56.12 -7.24
C LYS A 11 10.15 55.10 -6.12
N ARG A 12 9.68 55.53 -4.94
CA ARG A 12 9.37 54.60 -3.84
C ARG A 12 8.20 53.68 -4.18
N LEU A 13 7.20 54.17 -4.91
CA LEU A 13 6.06 53.38 -5.32
C LEU A 13 6.46 52.29 -6.33
N ILE A 14 7.32 52.61 -7.29
CA ILE A 14 7.89 51.64 -8.23
C ILE A 14 8.70 50.57 -7.49
N VAL A 15 9.55 50.97 -6.53
CA VAL A 15 10.32 50.01 -5.72
C VAL A 15 9.40 49.11 -4.89
N PHE A 16 8.36 49.67 -4.26
CA PHE A 16 7.38 48.89 -3.51
C PHE A 16 6.60 47.91 -4.40
N SER A 17 6.17 48.35 -5.59
CA SER A 17 5.48 47.47 -6.55
C SER A 17 6.39 46.36 -7.07
N ALA A 18 7.67 46.65 -7.34
CA ALA A 18 8.65 45.64 -7.73
C ALA A 18 8.91 44.62 -6.60
N LEU A 19 9.04 45.10 -5.36
CA LEU A 19 9.24 44.23 -4.18
C LEU A 19 8.00 43.37 -3.92
N ALA A 20 6.79 43.92 -4.07
CA ALA A 20 5.54 43.18 -3.96
C ALA A 20 5.41 42.14 -5.08
N ALA A 21 5.82 42.45 -6.31
CA ALA A 21 5.84 41.48 -7.41
C ALA A 21 6.84 40.34 -7.17
N ILE A 22 8.01 40.64 -6.60
CA ILE A 22 9.00 39.62 -6.20
C ILE A 22 8.43 38.76 -5.07
N ILE A 23 7.82 39.35 -4.04
CA ILE A 23 7.20 38.59 -2.94
C ILE A 23 6.06 37.72 -3.49
N LEU A 24 5.19 38.24 -4.36
CA LEU A 24 4.15 37.46 -5.03
C LEU A 24 4.75 36.30 -5.84
N ALA A 25 5.81 36.55 -6.63
CA ALA A 25 6.47 35.49 -7.38
C ALA A 25 7.09 34.42 -6.46
N VAL A 26 7.72 34.82 -5.36
CA VAL A 26 8.33 33.90 -4.37
C VAL A 26 7.25 33.14 -3.60
N THR A 27 6.12 33.75 -3.23
CA THR A 27 4.99 33.05 -2.59
C THR A 27 4.30 32.11 -3.56
N THR A 28 4.18 32.49 -4.83
CA THR A 28 3.63 31.60 -5.87
C THR A 28 4.57 30.41 -6.08
N TYR A 29 5.89 30.64 -6.15
CA TYR A 29 6.90 29.59 -6.28
C TYR A 29 6.95 28.66 -5.04
N ALA A 30 6.85 29.21 -3.83
CA ALA A 30 6.78 28.43 -2.59
C ALA A 30 5.47 27.62 -2.50
N TRP A 31 4.37 28.15 -3.03
CA TRP A 31 3.10 27.42 -3.15
C TRP A 31 3.17 26.31 -4.21
N PHE A 32 3.91 26.53 -5.31
CA PHE A 32 4.22 25.49 -6.31
C PHE A 32 5.09 24.35 -5.77
N ILE A 33 5.98 24.62 -4.81
CA ILE A 33 6.75 23.58 -4.11
C ILE A 33 5.91 22.90 -3.01
N GLY A 34 4.85 23.56 -2.53
CA GLY A 34 4.07 23.14 -1.36
C GLY A 34 2.94 22.14 -1.59
N MET A 35 2.62 21.76 -2.83
CA MET A 35 1.50 20.84 -3.13
C MET A 35 1.94 19.54 -3.81
N ARG A 36 2.98 18.89 -3.25
CA ARG A 36 3.51 17.60 -3.76
C ARG A 36 3.35 16.44 -2.78
N THR A 37 2.75 16.68 -1.62
CA THR A 37 2.67 15.72 -0.53
C THR A 37 1.21 15.39 -0.27
N VAL A 38 0.85 14.12 -0.41
CA VAL A 38 -0.45 13.60 0.01
C VAL A 38 -0.35 13.31 1.50
N ASN A 39 -1.24 13.89 2.32
CA ASN A 39 -1.18 13.67 3.76
C ASN A 39 -1.46 12.19 4.09
N VAL A 40 -0.60 11.58 4.92
CA VAL A 40 -0.66 10.15 5.30
C VAL A 40 -1.30 9.93 6.66
N THR A 41 -1.68 10.99 7.38
CA THR A 41 -2.24 10.84 8.74
C THR A 41 -3.53 10.02 8.78
N ASP A 42 -4.28 9.91 7.67
CA ASP A 42 -5.61 9.29 7.62
C ASP A 42 -5.67 8.28 6.46
N PHE A 43 -4.94 7.18 6.61
CA PHE A 43 -4.89 6.05 5.68
C PHE A 43 -5.41 4.81 6.43
N GLU A 44 -6.40 4.11 5.89
CA GLU A 44 -6.89 2.86 6.49
C GLU A 44 -6.45 1.73 5.57
N VAL A 45 -5.64 0.81 6.11
CA VAL A 45 -5.34 -0.45 5.43
C VAL A 45 -6.10 -1.57 6.10
N GLU A 46 -6.93 -2.23 5.31
CA GLU A 46 -7.55 -3.48 5.70
C GLU A 46 -7.01 -4.59 4.83
N ILE A 47 -6.53 -5.66 5.48
CA ILE A 47 -6.04 -6.86 4.82
C ILE A 47 -6.91 -8.03 5.23
N ALA A 48 -7.44 -8.79 4.27
CA ALA A 48 -8.22 -9.99 4.54
C ALA A 48 -7.64 -11.20 3.81
N VAL A 49 -7.76 -12.40 4.40
CA VAL A 49 -7.40 -13.65 3.73
C VAL A 49 -8.46 -14.74 3.90
N ALA A 50 -8.50 -15.67 2.95
CA ALA A 50 -9.31 -16.89 3.05
C ALA A 50 -8.76 -17.87 4.11
N ASP A 51 -9.61 -18.79 4.58
CA ASP A 51 -9.42 -19.70 5.74
C ASP A 51 -8.07 -20.41 5.89
N ASP A 52 -7.37 -20.67 4.79
CA ASP A 52 -6.11 -21.43 4.80
C ASP A 52 -4.85 -20.54 4.90
N LEU A 53 -5.05 -19.25 5.14
CA LEU A 53 -4.02 -18.27 5.40
C LEU A 53 -4.33 -17.55 6.72
N LEU A 54 -3.27 -17.24 7.47
CA LEU A 54 -3.36 -16.33 8.62
C LEU A 54 -2.34 -15.23 8.48
N LEU A 55 -2.69 -14.05 8.97
CA LEU A 55 -1.89 -12.86 8.94
C LEU A 55 -1.45 -12.47 10.35
N SER A 56 -0.29 -11.86 10.46
CA SER A 56 0.20 -11.26 11.70
C SER A 56 1.06 -10.04 11.39
N LEU A 57 1.03 -9.03 12.26
CA LEU A 57 1.92 -7.88 12.21
C LEU A 57 3.15 -8.04 13.12
N ASP A 58 3.07 -8.94 14.11
CA ASP A 58 4.08 -9.10 15.16
C ASP A 58 4.68 -10.51 15.23
N GLY A 59 4.21 -11.45 14.40
CA GLY A 59 4.64 -12.84 14.39
C GLY A 59 4.08 -13.69 15.54
N ALA A 60 3.22 -13.13 16.40
CA ALA A 60 2.67 -13.80 17.58
C ALA A 60 1.14 -13.88 17.55
N ASN A 61 0.48 -12.77 17.19
CA ASN A 61 -0.97 -12.66 17.11
C ASN A 61 -1.42 -12.88 15.66
N TRP A 62 -2.25 -13.90 15.43
CA TRP A 62 -2.66 -14.36 14.11
C TRP A 62 -4.16 -14.16 13.90
N ASP A 63 -4.54 -13.63 12.76
CA ASP A 63 -5.93 -13.33 12.38
C ASP A 63 -6.13 -13.53 10.86
N THR A 64 -7.36 -13.66 10.40
CA THR A 64 -7.68 -13.62 8.96
C THR A 64 -7.84 -12.20 8.45
N THR A 65 -8.04 -11.23 9.35
CA THR A 65 -8.14 -9.80 9.00
C THR A 65 -7.17 -8.95 9.83
N LEU A 66 -6.49 -8.01 9.18
CA LEU A 66 -5.67 -6.99 9.86
C LEU A 66 -6.18 -5.60 9.53
N LYS A 67 -6.34 -4.77 10.57
CA LYS A 67 -6.51 -3.32 10.44
C LYS A 67 -5.21 -2.62 10.78
N ILE A 68 -4.75 -1.81 9.85
CA ILE A 68 -3.43 -1.19 9.88
C ILE A 68 -3.61 0.32 9.84
N ASP A 69 -3.05 0.97 10.85
CA ASP A 69 -2.95 2.40 11.03
C ASP A 69 -1.57 2.74 11.62
N LYS A 70 -1.28 4.04 11.74
CA LYS A 70 -0.01 4.51 12.30
C LYS A 70 0.32 3.88 13.66
N THR A 71 -0.67 3.77 14.54
CA THR A 71 -0.49 3.29 15.91
C THR A 71 -0.31 1.78 15.97
N THR A 72 -0.83 1.04 15.00
CA THR A 72 -0.72 -0.42 15.00
C THR A 72 0.61 -0.92 14.44
N ILE A 73 1.30 -0.18 13.56
CA ILE A 73 2.55 -0.65 12.96
C ILE A 73 3.83 -0.05 13.55
N GLU A 74 3.76 1.12 14.19
CA GLU A 74 4.93 1.78 14.77
C GLU A 74 5.35 1.09 16.07
N ASN A 75 6.61 0.63 16.16
CA ASN A 75 7.18 -0.06 17.32
C ASN A 75 6.47 -1.35 17.73
N ILE A 76 5.79 -2.02 16.78
CA ILE A 76 4.98 -3.21 17.08
C ILE A 76 5.79 -4.42 17.57
N TYR A 77 7.05 -4.55 17.16
CA TYR A 77 8.00 -5.53 17.70
C TYR A 77 9.43 -4.96 17.70
N PRO A 78 10.37 -5.53 18.50
CA PRO A 78 11.75 -5.04 18.57
C PRO A 78 12.43 -4.98 17.21
N ASP A 79 13.14 -3.89 16.91
CA ASP A 79 13.85 -3.68 15.64
C ASP A 79 12.93 -3.61 14.40
N SER A 80 11.62 -3.49 14.59
CA SER A 80 10.71 -3.16 13.48
C SER A 80 11.14 -1.85 12.83
N THR A 81 11.25 -1.88 11.50
CA THR A 81 11.58 -0.70 10.70
C THR A 81 10.36 -0.24 9.89
N ASN A 82 9.17 -0.54 10.39
CA ASN A 82 7.91 -0.06 9.83
C ASN A 82 7.84 1.48 9.91
N SER A 83 7.19 2.12 8.94
CA SER A 83 7.03 3.57 8.88
C SER A 83 5.69 3.96 8.25
N TRP A 84 5.05 4.97 8.85
CA TRP A 84 3.80 5.55 8.35
C TRP A 84 4.05 6.77 7.45
N GLY A 85 5.16 6.81 6.71
CA GLY A 85 5.45 7.84 5.70
C GLY A 85 5.68 9.27 6.20
N GLY A 86 5.66 9.51 7.51
CA GLY A 86 6.03 10.78 8.14
C GLY A 86 5.27 11.98 7.58
N LYS A 87 5.89 12.71 6.65
CA LYS A 87 5.33 13.91 6.00
C LYS A 87 4.15 13.63 5.06
N GLY A 88 3.97 12.39 4.63
CA GLY A 88 2.96 12.05 3.63
C GLY A 88 3.50 11.14 2.53
N LEU A 89 2.66 10.75 1.57
CA LEU A 89 3.12 10.09 0.37
C LEU A 89 3.68 11.17 -0.56
N VAL A 90 4.88 10.95 -1.06
CA VAL A 90 5.50 11.79 -2.07
C VAL A 90 5.67 10.97 -3.35
N PRO A 91 5.74 11.64 -4.51
CA PRO A 91 6.03 10.97 -5.78
C PRO A 91 7.34 10.16 -5.72
N MET A 92 7.22 8.84 -5.79
CA MET A 92 8.32 7.88 -5.84
C MET A 92 8.19 6.98 -7.05
N SER A 93 9.18 6.14 -7.28
CA SER A 93 9.13 5.14 -8.33
C SER A 93 10.00 3.95 -7.98
N SER A 94 9.62 2.77 -8.46
CA SER A 94 10.36 1.54 -8.28
C SER A 94 10.02 0.53 -9.36
N ILE A 95 10.94 -0.40 -9.56
CA ILE A 95 10.76 -1.60 -10.39
C ILE A 95 10.72 -2.88 -9.54
N GLY A 96 10.52 -2.74 -8.23
CA GLY A 96 10.44 -3.86 -7.29
C GLY A 96 11.77 -4.50 -6.93
N GLU A 97 12.89 -4.03 -7.49
CA GLU A 97 14.22 -4.60 -7.22
C GLU A 97 14.56 -4.50 -5.73
N MET A 98 15.14 -5.57 -5.17
CA MET A 98 15.47 -5.67 -3.75
C MET A 98 16.93 -5.32 -3.45
N ASP A 99 17.15 -4.66 -2.32
CA ASP A 99 18.45 -4.58 -1.65
C ASP A 99 18.57 -5.75 -0.67
N ILE A 100 19.38 -6.74 -1.03
CA ILE A 100 19.48 -8.01 -0.30
C ILE A 100 19.99 -7.80 1.13
N THR A 101 21.04 -7.01 1.30
CA THR A 101 21.65 -6.76 2.62
C THR A 101 20.71 -5.98 3.53
N ALA A 102 19.98 -5.00 2.98
CA ALA A 102 19.00 -4.25 3.76
C ALA A 102 17.66 -4.98 3.93
N SER A 103 17.39 -6.02 3.13
CA SER A 103 16.07 -6.66 3.02
C SER A 103 14.95 -5.66 2.72
N ARG A 104 15.22 -4.70 1.82
CA ARG A 104 14.31 -3.59 1.49
C ARG A 104 14.24 -3.34 -0.01
N MET A 105 13.06 -2.95 -0.49
CA MET A 105 12.86 -2.60 -1.90
C MET A 105 13.57 -1.29 -2.25
N LYS A 106 14.17 -1.22 -3.43
CA LYS A 106 14.83 -0.01 -3.94
C LYS A 106 13.76 1.00 -4.39
N LEU A 107 13.75 2.19 -3.79
CA LEU A 107 12.85 3.29 -4.12
C LEU A 107 13.62 4.50 -4.66
N PHE A 108 13.03 5.22 -5.62
CA PHE A 108 13.58 6.45 -6.18
C PHE A 108 12.60 7.60 -6.00
N GLU A 109 13.01 8.64 -5.29
CA GLU A 109 12.22 9.85 -5.11
C GLU A 109 12.37 10.76 -6.34
N LYS A 110 11.25 11.36 -6.78
CA LYS A 110 11.23 12.38 -7.83
C LYS A 110 11.83 13.69 -7.31
N ALA A 111 13.13 13.87 -7.54
CA ALA A 111 13.92 14.96 -6.98
C ALA A 111 13.60 16.34 -7.58
N SER A 112 13.38 16.42 -8.91
CA SER A 112 13.09 17.69 -9.58
C SER A 112 12.32 17.51 -10.88
N LEU A 113 11.47 18.49 -11.17
CA LEU A 113 10.88 18.72 -12.49
C LEU A 113 11.28 20.11 -12.94
N THR A 114 12.14 20.18 -13.95
CA THR A 114 12.50 21.45 -14.58
C THR A 114 11.85 21.49 -15.95
N ALA A 115 11.21 22.61 -16.30
CA ALA A 115 10.64 22.77 -17.63
C ALA A 115 11.70 22.48 -18.71
N SER A 116 11.35 21.59 -19.64
CA SER A 116 12.16 21.26 -20.82
C SER A 116 11.31 21.48 -22.06
N ASN A 117 11.93 21.43 -23.24
CA ASN A 117 11.18 21.50 -24.49
C ASN A 117 10.25 20.27 -24.68
N GLY A 118 10.47 19.19 -23.92
CA GLY A 118 9.63 17.99 -23.87
C GLY A 118 8.52 18.01 -22.82
N GLY A 119 8.34 19.15 -22.15
CA GLY A 119 7.48 19.28 -20.98
C GLY A 119 8.32 19.47 -19.73
N TYR A 120 8.69 18.37 -19.08
CA TYR A 120 9.48 18.42 -17.85
C TYR A 120 10.63 17.42 -17.85
N ARG A 121 11.84 17.91 -17.57
CA ARG A 121 13.02 17.12 -17.25
C ARG A 121 12.79 16.39 -15.93
N LEU A 122 12.87 15.07 -15.96
CA LEU A 122 12.83 14.23 -14.76
C LEU A 122 14.23 14.13 -14.15
N MET A 123 14.29 14.30 -12.84
CA MET A 123 15.44 13.89 -12.02
C MET A 123 14.94 13.01 -10.89
N ALA A 124 15.70 11.97 -10.56
CA ALA A 124 15.34 10.99 -9.55
C ALA A 124 16.56 10.62 -8.70
N SER A 125 16.34 10.45 -7.40
CA SER A 125 17.39 10.11 -6.43
C SER A 125 17.02 8.82 -5.71
N ARG A 126 18.01 7.94 -5.51
CA ARG A 126 17.81 6.74 -4.69
C ARG A 126 17.47 7.15 -3.25
N VAL A 127 16.33 6.67 -2.75
CA VAL A 127 15.94 6.84 -1.35
C VAL A 127 16.97 6.13 -0.47
N ASN A 128 17.41 6.78 0.60
CA ASN A 128 18.37 6.22 1.54
C ASN A 128 17.70 5.24 2.51
N ASN A 129 17.11 4.17 1.96
CA ASN A 129 16.47 3.10 2.73
C ASN A 129 17.33 1.84 2.81
N TYR A 130 18.56 1.83 2.31
CA TYR A 130 19.44 0.66 2.27
C TYR A 130 20.39 0.56 3.48
N GLN A 131 20.38 1.55 4.37
CA GLN A 131 21.21 1.53 5.58
C GLN A 131 20.48 0.70 6.64
N SER A 132 21.03 -0.46 6.97
CA SER A 132 20.42 -1.44 7.89
C SER A 132 20.34 -0.96 9.34
N ASP A 133 21.18 0.00 9.73
CA ASP A 133 21.21 0.64 11.04
C ASP A 133 20.33 1.90 11.13
N GLN A 134 19.66 2.27 10.03
CA GLN A 134 18.79 3.46 9.96
C GLN A 134 17.33 3.08 9.78
N THR A 135 16.46 3.98 10.25
CA THR A 135 15.02 3.91 10.03
C THR A 135 14.69 4.12 8.56
N GLU A 136 13.51 3.65 8.15
CA GLU A 136 12.93 4.01 6.85
C GLU A 136 12.79 5.53 6.71
N GLN A 137 12.74 6.01 5.47
CA GLN A 137 12.61 7.43 5.15
C GLN A 137 11.13 7.84 5.07
N ASP A 138 10.87 9.14 5.24
CA ASP A 138 9.54 9.72 4.97
C ASP A 138 9.19 9.61 3.48
N GLY A 139 7.90 9.66 3.15
CA GLY A 139 7.44 9.75 1.77
C GLY A 139 6.67 8.54 1.23
N TYR A 140 6.64 7.44 1.98
CA TYR A 140 5.94 6.20 1.64
C TYR A 140 5.56 5.45 2.92
N VAL A 141 4.46 4.71 2.89
CA VAL A 141 4.10 3.80 3.98
C VAL A 141 4.80 2.47 3.74
N VAL A 142 5.34 1.88 4.79
CA VAL A 142 5.97 0.56 4.74
C VAL A 142 5.77 -0.21 6.03
N PHE A 143 5.38 -1.48 5.92
CA PHE A 143 5.21 -2.35 7.06
C PHE A 143 5.42 -3.81 6.69
N ASP A 144 5.81 -4.60 7.68
CA ASP A 144 5.89 -6.05 7.54
C ASP A 144 4.55 -6.72 7.87
N ILE A 145 4.18 -7.71 7.06
CA ILE A 145 3.16 -8.70 7.37
C ILE A 145 3.80 -10.08 7.36
N PHE A 146 3.37 -10.94 8.27
CA PHE A 146 3.71 -12.35 8.30
C PHE A 146 2.50 -13.13 7.83
N ILE A 147 2.69 -13.90 6.76
CA ILE A 147 1.63 -14.73 6.19
C ILE A 147 1.96 -16.18 6.51
N ARG A 148 1.10 -16.82 7.30
CA ARG A 148 1.19 -18.26 7.60
C ARG A 148 0.31 -19.03 6.63
N ASN A 149 0.93 -19.93 5.88
CA ASN A 149 0.30 -20.82 4.94
C ASN A 149 0.28 -22.25 5.50
N PHE A 150 -0.91 -22.76 5.87
CA PHE A 150 -1.09 -24.10 6.44
C PHE A 150 -1.41 -25.19 5.41
N SER A 151 -1.25 -24.93 4.13
CA SER A 151 -1.44 -25.99 3.13
C SER A 151 -0.42 -27.11 3.32
N GLY A 152 -0.95 -28.34 3.41
CA GLY A 152 -0.13 -29.54 3.54
C GLY A 152 0.76 -29.57 4.79
N THR A 153 1.76 -30.45 4.78
CA THR A 153 2.67 -30.66 5.91
C THR A 153 4.15 -30.55 5.51
N ASN A 154 4.44 -30.39 4.23
CA ASN A 154 5.81 -30.32 3.72
C ASN A 154 6.28 -28.86 3.67
N TYR A 155 7.36 -28.55 4.36
CA TYR A 155 8.05 -27.27 4.25
C TYR A 155 9.20 -27.41 3.26
N ILE A 156 9.16 -26.63 2.18
CA ILE A 156 10.14 -26.66 1.11
C ILE A 156 11.08 -25.48 1.31
N GLU A 157 12.38 -25.73 1.47
CA GLU A 157 13.37 -24.67 1.64
C GLU A 157 13.85 -24.14 0.28
N GLU A 158 13.72 -24.95 -0.78
CA GLU A 158 14.04 -24.59 -2.15
C GLU A 158 13.26 -23.38 -2.65
N LEU A 159 13.98 -22.42 -3.26
CA LEU A 159 13.40 -21.19 -3.81
C LEU A 159 12.86 -21.43 -5.22
N ASN A 160 11.95 -22.38 -5.36
CA ASN A 160 11.35 -22.72 -6.63
C ASN A 160 9.85 -22.43 -6.61
N GLU A 161 9.43 -21.41 -7.35
CA GLU A 161 8.02 -20.99 -7.41
C GLU A 161 7.09 -22.09 -7.94
N THR A 162 7.61 -23.05 -8.73
CA THR A 162 6.78 -24.16 -9.21
C THR A 162 6.37 -25.14 -8.11
N ASP A 163 7.06 -25.10 -6.97
CA ASP A 163 6.78 -25.91 -5.79
C ASP A 163 5.96 -25.14 -4.74
N GLU A 164 5.60 -23.89 -5.04
CA GLU A 164 4.85 -22.97 -4.19
C GLU A 164 3.40 -22.84 -4.66
N GLU A 165 2.52 -22.38 -3.76
CA GLU A 165 1.10 -22.21 -4.06
C GLU A 165 0.81 -20.81 -4.58
N ALA A 166 0.03 -20.76 -5.66
CA ALA A 166 -0.51 -19.52 -6.20
C ALA A 166 -1.45 -18.83 -5.21
N ILE A 167 -1.15 -17.56 -4.94
CA ILE A 167 -1.98 -16.64 -4.17
C ILE A 167 -2.51 -15.58 -5.13
N PHE A 168 -3.80 -15.31 -5.05
CA PHE A 168 -4.50 -14.34 -5.87
C PHE A 168 -4.89 -13.13 -5.02
N LEU A 169 -4.73 -11.93 -5.58
CA LEU A 169 -5.29 -10.71 -5.02
C LEU A 169 -6.80 -10.74 -5.19
N THR A 170 -7.58 -10.57 -4.13
CA THR A 170 -9.05 -10.68 -4.16
C THR A 170 -9.68 -9.54 -4.96
N THR A 171 -10.82 -9.79 -5.61
CA THR A 171 -11.50 -8.80 -6.47
C THR A 171 -11.99 -7.57 -5.71
N ASP A 172 -12.22 -7.69 -4.40
CA ASP A 172 -12.58 -6.59 -3.50
C ASP A 172 -11.38 -5.76 -3.01
N SER A 173 -10.17 -6.11 -3.43
CA SER A 173 -8.99 -5.25 -3.26
C SER A 173 -9.21 -3.98 -4.09
N ALA A 174 -9.08 -2.82 -3.45
CA ALA A 174 -9.30 -1.53 -4.08
C ALA A 174 -8.46 -0.42 -3.44
N VAL A 175 -8.14 0.61 -4.23
CA VAL A 175 -7.59 1.87 -3.74
C VAL A 175 -8.55 3.00 -4.09
N THR A 176 -8.99 3.73 -3.08
CA THR A 176 -10.05 4.74 -3.21
C THR A 176 -9.71 6.01 -2.45
N VAL A 177 -10.42 7.11 -2.75
CA VAL A 177 -10.38 8.33 -1.93
C VAL A 177 -11.45 8.24 -0.84
N ALA A 178 -11.05 8.46 0.41
CA ALA A 178 -11.96 8.46 1.55
C ALA A 178 -12.81 9.76 1.58
N THR A 179 -13.99 9.72 0.96
CA THR A 179 -14.99 10.80 1.06
C THR A 179 -15.70 10.71 2.42
N ALA A 180 -15.60 11.74 3.28
CA ALA A 180 -16.04 11.62 4.67
C ALA A 180 -17.50 11.16 4.84
N GLY A 181 -17.70 10.23 5.80
CA GLY A 181 -18.98 9.60 6.15
C GLY A 181 -18.87 8.41 7.12
N SER A 182 -17.69 7.80 7.31
CA SER A 182 -17.43 6.85 8.40
C SER A 182 -16.92 7.61 9.63
N SER A 183 -17.65 7.53 10.73
CA SER A 183 -17.36 8.22 11.97
C SER A 183 -16.22 7.54 12.76
N ALA A 184 -15.00 8.08 12.67
CA ALA A 184 -13.97 7.91 13.69
C ALA A 184 -13.02 9.12 13.68
N GLY A 185 -13.00 9.86 14.80
CA GLY A 185 -11.93 10.79 15.13
C GLY A 185 -11.82 12.05 14.26
N ALA A 186 -12.53 13.11 14.65
CA ALA A 186 -12.02 14.45 14.38
C ALA A 186 -10.65 14.58 15.08
N GLY A 187 -9.57 14.43 14.31
CA GLY A 187 -8.22 14.74 14.78
C GLY A 187 -8.18 16.17 15.31
N SER A 188 -7.29 16.41 16.26
CA SER A 188 -7.08 17.67 16.99
C SER A 188 -6.72 18.90 16.15
N ASP A 189 -6.75 18.77 14.82
CA ASP A 189 -6.08 19.66 13.87
C ASP A 189 -7.08 20.48 13.05
N GLY A 190 -8.35 20.57 13.45
CA GLY A 190 -9.32 21.53 12.92
C GLY A 190 -9.60 21.47 11.41
N ASP A 191 -9.04 20.51 10.67
CA ASP A 191 -9.17 20.42 9.21
C ASP A 191 -10.36 19.50 8.87
N SER A 192 -11.50 20.09 8.56
CA SER A 192 -12.70 19.42 8.00
C SER A 192 -12.47 18.92 6.56
N VAL A 193 -11.25 18.57 6.18
CA VAL A 193 -10.92 18.14 4.82
C VAL A 193 -11.34 16.69 4.64
N VAL A 194 -12.40 16.52 3.85
CA VAL A 194 -12.85 15.26 3.28
C VAL A 194 -12.00 14.97 2.05
N GLY A 195 -11.74 13.70 1.73
CA GLY A 195 -11.10 13.37 0.46
C GLY A 195 -11.97 13.77 -0.72
N VAL A 196 -11.33 14.21 -1.81
CA VAL A 196 -12.00 14.66 -3.04
C VAL A 196 -11.81 13.58 -4.11
N SER A 197 -12.90 12.89 -4.45
CA SER A 197 -12.89 11.87 -5.51
C SER A 197 -12.69 12.49 -6.90
N GLY A 198 -12.23 11.67 -7.85
CA GLY A 198 -12.06 12.09 -9.25
C GLY A 198 -10.90 13.07 -9.45
N THR A 199 -9.94 13.08 -8.53
CA THR A 199 -8.69 13.84 -8.67
C THR A 199 -7.59 13.02 -9.33
N GLY A 200 -7.74 11.69 -9.41
CA GLY A 200 -6.81 10.76 -10.05
C GLY A 200 -5.70 10.27 -9.13
N ILE A 201 -5.59 10.82 -7.91
CA ILE A 201 -4.49 10.48 -7.01
C ILE A 201 -4.52 9.02 -6.56
N GLU A 202 -5.71 8.44 -6.45
CA GLU A 202 -5.93 7.04 -6.12
C GLU A 202 -5.41 6.09 -7.22
N ASN A 203 -5.42 6.53 -8.48
CA ASN A 203 -4.96 5.75 -9.64
C ASN A 203 -3.42 5.72 -9.72
N SER A 204 -2.77 6.76 -9.20
CA SER A 204 -1.32 6.82 -9.13
C SER A 204 -0.71 6.06 -7.94
N VAL A 205 -1.51 5.43 -7.08
CA VAL A 205 -0.99 4.64 -5.95
C VAL A 205 -0.34 3.37 -6.47
N ARG A 206 0.72 2.91 -5.82
CA ARG A 206 1.25 1.57 -6.00
C ARG A 206 1.37 0.87 -4.65
N VAL A 207 1.08 -0.42 -4.64
CA VAL A 207 1.20 -1.29 -3.47
C VAL A 207 2.12 -2.44 -3.83
N ALA A 208 3.33 -2.47 -3.26
CA ALA A 208 4.29 -3.55 -3.50
C ALA A 208 4.35 -4.55 -2.36
N PHE A 209 4.60 -5.81 -2.70
CA PHE A 209 4.69 -6.94 -1.80
C PHE A 209 6.06 -7.61 -1.98
N ALA A 210 7.02 -7.21 -1.16
CA ALA A 210 8.37 -7.74 -1.20
C ALA A 210 8.49 -8.98 -0.30
N GLN A 211 8.65 -10.17 -0.90
CA GLN A 211 8.90 -11.40 -0.14
C GLN A 211 10.33 -11.40 0.38
N ILE A 212 10.50 -11.28 1.69
CA ILE A 212 11.82 -11.16 2.31
C ILE A 212 12.43 -12.54 2.57
N GLY A 213 11.66 -13.44 3.15
CA GLY A 213 12.10 -14.77 3.51
C GLY A 213 10.99 -15.57 4.18
N ARG A 214 11.29 -16.80 4.59
CA ARG A 214 10.34 -17.67 5.26
C ARG A 214 10.98 -18.62 6.26
N VAL A 215 10.16 -19.14 7.16
CA VAL A 215 10.45 -20.22 8.10
C VAL A 215 9.35 -21.28 8.02
N ILE A 216 9.54 -22.42 8.70
CA ILE A 216 8.50 -23.46 8.79
C ILE A 216 7.25 -22.94 9.51
N GLY A 217 6.07 -23.37 9.04
CA GLY A 217 4.76 -22.88 9.48
C GLY A 217 4.45 -23.09 10.96
N THR A 218 5.10 -24.08 11.59
CA THR A 218 4.98 -24.42 13.02
C THR A 218 5.85 -23.57 13.94
N THR A 219 6.65 -22.63 13.40
CA THR A 219 7.46 -21.75 14.22
C THR A 219 6.58 -20.90 15.13
N THR A 220 6.85 -20.92 16.43
CA THR A 220 6.20 -20.10 17.46
C THR A 220 7.14 -19.09 18.11
N ASP A 221 8.43 -19.13 17.79
CA ASP A 221 9.41 -18.16 18.27
C ASP A 221 9.22 -16.84 17.51
N GLN A 222 8.69 -15.83 18.22
CA GLN A 222 8.41 -14.52 17.66
C GLN A 222 9.68 -13.85 17.10
N GLY A 223 10.82 -14.00 17.77
CA GLY A 223 12.07 -13.37 17.34
C GLY A 223 12.61 -13.97 16.04
N VAL A 224 12.42 -15.27 15.85
CA VAL A 224 12.74 -15.94 14.58
C VAL A 224 11.83 -15.45 13.45
N ILE A 225 10.53 -15.29 13.71
CA ILE A 225 9.55 -14.83 12.71
C ILE A 225 9.81 -13.37 12.33
N THR A 226 9.95 -12.47 13.30
CA THR A 226 10.16 -11.04 13.04
C THR A 226 11.54 -10.75 12.43
N GLY A 227 12.54 -11.55 12.78
CA GLY A 227 13.92 -11.49 12.28
C GLY A 227 14.16 -12.09 10.90
N ILE A 228 13.12 -12.61 10.21
CA ILE A 228 13.24 -13.09 8.83
C ILE A 228 13.83 -11.98 7.94
N ASN A 229 14.86 -12.34 7.18
CA ASN A 229 15.61 -11.46 6.30
C ASN A 229 16.08 -12.21 5.05
N CYS A 230 16.56 -11.48 4.06
CA CYS A 230 16.99 -12.04 2.77
C CYS A 230 18.34 -12.74 2.79
N ASP A 231 19.23 -12.32 3.69
CA ASP A 231 20.60 -12.80 3.80
C ASP A 231 20.92 -13.22 5.25
N PRO A 232 20.35 -14.35 5.72
CA PRO A 232 20.58 -14.80 7.09
C PRO A 232 22.04 -15.24 7.32
N ALA A 233 22.82 -15.50 6.27
CA ALA A 233 24.25 -15.78 6.38
C ALA A 233 25.13 -14.52 6.54
N GLY A 234 24.63 -13.34 6.16
CA GLY A 234 25.37 -12.07 6.19
C GLY A 234 26.49 -12.01 5.15
N ASN A 235 26.35 -12.68 4.01
CA ASN A 235 27.37 -12.75 2.95
C ASN A 235 27.10 -11.80 1.76
N GLY A 236 26.02 -11.02 1.80
CA GLY A 236 25.58 -10.11 0.74
C GLY A 236 24.73 -10.77 -0.35
N GLU A 237 24.32 -12.04 -0.18
CA GLU A 237 23.57 -12.81 -1.17
C GLU A 237 22.36 -13.49 -0.51
N ILE A 238 21.38 -13.89 -1.33
CA ILE A 238 20.24 -14.66 -0.82
C ILE A 238 20.77 -15.98 -0.23
N SER A 239 20.45 -16.25 1.03
CA SER A 239 21.05 -17.36 1.76
C SER A 239 20.07 -18.06 2.71
N ARG A 240 20.50 -19.18 3.28
CA ARG A 240 19.75 -19.94 4.29
C ARG A 240 20.64 -20.19 5.50
N LYS A 241 20.09 -19.97 6.69
CA LYS A 241 20.80 -20.23 7.95
C LYS A 241 19.81 -20.32 9.10
N ASP A 242 20.10 -21.22 10.05
CA ASP A 242 19.36 -21.34 11.32
C ASP A 242 17.84 -21.49 11.13
N GLY A 243 17.41 -22.22 10.09
CA GLY A 243 15.99 -22.47 9.78
C GLY A 243 15.28 -21.32 9.06
N VAL A 244 15.99 -20.23 8.74
CA VAL A 244 15.49 -19.12 7.92
C VAL A 244 15.94 -19.30 6.47
N THR A 245 14.99 -19.24 5.56
CA THR A 245 15.22 -19.22 4.11
C THR A 245 14.99 -17.80 3.59
N GLY A 246 16.04 -17.10 3.17
CA GLY A 246 15.91 -15.81 2.49
C GLY A 246 15.32 -15.98 1.09
N ILE A 247 14.50 -15.02 0.64
CA ILE A 247 13.81 -15.07 -0.67
C ILE A 247 14.21 -13.87 -1.55
N CYS A 248 13.92 -12.64 -1.11
CA CYS A 248 14.26 -11.37 -1.79
C CYS A 248 14.06 -11.33 -3.32
N ARG A 249 13.01 -11.97 -3.83
CA ARG A 249 12.61 -11.83 -5.24
C ARG A 249 12.21 -10.37 -5.52
N THR A 250 12.23 -9.97 -6.79
CA THR A 250 11.63 -8.69 -7.20
C THR A 250 10.22 -8.60 -6.63
N ALA A 251 9.91 -7.49 -5.96
CA ALA A 251 8.62 -7.30 -5.32
C ALA A 251 7.49 -7.32 -6.37
N GLN A 252 6.40 -8.01 -6.06
CA GLN A 252 5.19 -7.90 -6.87
C GLN A 252 4.57 -6.54 -6.60
N ILE A 253 4.30 -5.75 -7.64
CA ILE A 253 3.70 -4.42 -7.49
C ILE A 253 2.32 -4.42 -8.15
N TRP A 254 1.33 -3.99 -7.37
CA TRP A 254 -0.04 -3.76 -7.83
C TRP A 254 -0.25 -2.30 -8.26
N GLU A 255 -0.77 -2.13 -9.47
CA GLU A 255 -1.31 -0.90 -10.05
C GLU A 255 -2.85 -0.95 -10.02
N PRO A 256 -3.49 -0.35 -9.00
CA PRO A 256 -4.94 -0.23 -8.92
C PRO A 256 -5.48 0.76 -9.95
N ASN A 257 -6.75 0.60 -10.33
CA ASN A 257 -7.48 1.51 -11.23
C ASN A 257 -6.73 1.77 -12.55
N ASP A 258 -6.09 0.73 -13.11
CA ASP A 258 -5.14 0.81 -14.23
C ASP A 258 -5.70 1.39 -15.54
N THR A 259 -7.03 1.38 -15.69
CA THR A 259 -7.71 1.94 -16.86
C THR A 259 -8.42 3.27 -16.58
N ASP A 260 -8.52 3.69 -15.31
CA ASP A 260 -9.20 4.92 -14.94
C ASP A 260 -8.23 6.10 -15.04
N HIS A 261 -8.52 7.04 -15.94
CA HIS A 261 -7.71 8.24 -16.11
C HIS A 261 -8.58 9.48 -16.02
N VAL A 262 -8.31 10.35 -15.05
CA VAL A 262 -9.17 11.52 -14.86
C VAL A 262 -8.94 12.53 -15.98
N GLN A 263 -10.04 13.11 -16.50
CA GLN A 263 -9.97 14.02 -17.63
C GLN A 263 -9.02 15.22 -17.43
N SER A 264 -8.86 15.67 -16.17
CA SER A 264 -7.91 16.72 -15.80
C SER A 264 -6.45 16.30 -15.98
N ALA A 265 -6.10 15.05 -15.65
CA ALA A 265 -4.77 14.48 -15.87
C ALA A 265 -4.47 14.36 -17.36
N ILE A 266 -5.41 13.81 -18.15
CA ILE A 266 -5.30 13.72 -19.61
C ILE A 266 -5.08 15.11 -20.24
N ASN A 267 -5.83 16.12 -19.79
CA ASN A 267 -5.68 17.50 -20.24
C ASN A 267 -4.32 18.10 -19.86
N TRP A 268 -3.82 17.79 -18.67
CA TRP A 268 -2.50 18.22 -18.22
C TRP A 268 -1.40 17.60 -19.07
N TYR A 269 -1.43 16.29 -19.26
CA TYR A 269 -0.52 15.55 -20.13
C TYR A 269 -0.54 16.12 -21.56
N SER A 270 -1.72 16.29 -22.16
CA SER A 270 -1.86 16.77 -23.54
C SER A 270 -1.28 18.17 -23.75
N LYS A 271 -1.24 19.00 -22.71
CA LYS A 271 -0.67 20.36 -22.76
C LYS A 271 0.82 20.39 -22.47
N SER A 272 1.30 19.50 -21.62
CA SER A 272 2.67 19.50 -21.12
C SER A 272 3.60 18.60 -21.93
N CYS A 273 3.09 17.50 -22.50
CA CYS A 273 3.87 16.57 -23.29
C CYS A 273 4.20 17.14 -24.68
N LYS A 274 5.42 16.89 -25.15
CA LYS A 274 5.81 17.09 -26.56
C LYS A 274 6.52 15.87 -27.13
N ALA A 275 6.12 15.46 -28.33
CA ALA A 275 6.69 14.32 -29.01
C ALA A 275 8.18 14.55 -29.28
N ARG A 276 8.97 13.50 -29.07
CA ARG A 276 10.41 13.62 -28.97
C ARG A 276 11.11 12.81 -30.06
N THR A 277 12.00 13.47 -30.80
CA THR A 277 12.69 12.89 -31.96
C THR A 277 14.16 12.57 -31.67
N SER A 278 14.74 13.17 -30.62
CA SER A 278 16.08 12.84 -30.13
C SER A 278 16.25 13.23 -28.67
N ALA A 279 17.43 12.93 -28.10
CA ALA A 279 17.77 13.34 -26.74
C ALA A 279 17.68 14.87 -26.50
N THR A 280 17.66 15.69 -27.54
CA THR A 280 17.60 17.15 -27.44
C THR A 280 16.65 17.80 -28.46
N SER A 281 15.71 17.05 -29.04
CA SER A 281 14.82 17.56 -30.09
C SER A 281 13.39 17.02 -29.96
N TRP A 282 12.42 17.89 -30.26
CA TRP A 282 10.99 17.64 -30.12
C TRP A 282 10.26 18.19 -31.34
N GLU A 283 9.30 17.42 -31.85
CA GLU A 283 8.52 17.76 -33.04
C GLU A 283 7.16 17.04 -32.99
N GLY A 284 6.08 17.77 -33.26
CA GLY A 284 4.72 17.22 -33.25
C GLY A 284 4.06 17.19 -31.87
N GLU A 285 2.94 16.49 -31.81
CA GLU A 285 2.15 16.28 -30.59
C GLU A 285 2.37 14.84 -30.07
N CYS A 286 2.27 14.65 -28.76
CA CYS A 286 2.36 13.31 -28.16
C CYS A 286 1.15 12.43 -28.53
N ASN A 287 1.26 11.14 -28.27
CA ASN A 287 0.15 10.21 -28.39
C ASN A 287 -0.99 10.65 -27.48
N GLN A 288 -2.23 10.51 -27.96
CA GLN A 288 -3.42 10.86 -27.18
C GLN A 288 -3.72 9.76 -26.16
N LEU A 289 -4.06 10.17 -24.95
CA LEU A 289 -4.51 9.27 -23.89
C LEU A 289 -6.03 9.35 -23.77
N GLU A 290 -6.63 8.23 -23.38
CA GLU A 290 -8.08 8.04 -23.29
C GLU A 290 -8.41 7.38 -21.96
N ASP A 291 -9.47 7.82 -21.31
CA ASP A 291 -10.03 7.19 -20.12
C ASP A 291 -10.64 5.81 -20.48
N GLY A 292 -10.54 4.85 -19.57
CA GLY A 292 -10.96 3.46 -19.78
C GLY A 292 -9.97 2.59 -20.57
N LYS A 293 -8.72 3.04 -20.74
CA LYS A 293 -7.66 2.28 -21.43
C LYS A 293 -6.38 2.28 -20.62
N TYR A 294 -5.79 1.10 -20.46
CA TYR A 294 -4.49 0.93 -19.83
C TYR A 294 -3.36 1.57 -20.64
N TYR A 295 -2.48 2.29 -19.94
CA TYR A 295 -1.19 2.75 -20.47
C TYR A 295 -0.07 2.35 -19.52
N PRO A 296 1.03 1.77 -20.03
CA PRO A 296 2.11 1.30 -19.17
C PRO A 296 2.80 2.48 -18.49
N THR A 297 3.03 2.36 -17.19
CA THR A 297 3.83 3.33 -16.45
C THR A 297 5.32 3.07 -16.67
N TYR A 298 6.04 4.09 -17.14
CA TYR A 298 7.49 4.03 -17.34
C TYR A 298 8.18 4.29 -16.00
N ALA A 299 8.61 3.23 -15.31
CA ALA A 299 9.14 3.29 -13.94
C ALA A 299 10.63 3.63 -13.90
N VAL A 300 11.07 4.31 -12.85
CA VAL A 300 12.47 4.66 -12.63
C VAL A 300 13.21 3.48 -12.01
N ARG A 301 14.30 3.09 -12.67
CA ARG A 301 15.16 2.01 -12.20
C ARG A 301 16.34 2.46 -11.36
N ALA A 302 16.91 3.61 -11.71
CA ALA A 302 18.17 4.09 -11.19
C ALA A 302 18.10 5.61 -11.00
N ALA A 303 19.11 6.17 -10.31
CA ALA A 303 19.18 7.62 -10.17
C ALA A 303 19.27 8.29 -11.55
N ILE A 304 18.53 9.39 -11.71
CA ILE A 304 18.44 10.16 -12.95
C ILE A 304 18.98 11.56 -12.69
N TYR A 305 20.02 11.91 -13.42
CA TYR A 305 20.67 13.21 -13.37
C TYR A 305 20.32 14.06 -14.59
N SER A 306 20.59 15.36 -14.49
CA SER A 306 20.31 16.31 -15.58
C SER A 306 21.04 15.97 -16.89
N SER A 307 22.20 15.31 -16.79
CA SER A 307 23.01 14.82 -17.92
C SER A 307 22.33 13.74 -18.75
N ASP A 308 21.42 12.99 -18.14
CA ASP A 308 20.80 11.81 -18.75
C ASP A 308 19.67 12.21 -19.71
N LYS A 309 19.26 13.48 -19.63
CA LYS A 309 18.28 14.10 -20.52
C LYS A 309 16.94 13.40 -20.57
N VAL A 310 16.51 12.80 -19.48
CA VAL A 310 15.22 12.14 -19.38
C VAL A 310 14.08 13.16 -19.20
N ASP A 311 12.99 13.04 -19.94
CA ASP A 311 11.76 13.78 -19.68
C ASP A 311 10.69 12.86 -19.06
N ILE A 312 9.77 13.44 -18.28
CA ILE A 312 8.76 12.70 -17.48
C ILE A 312 7.87 11.77 -18.32
N TYR A 313 7.56 12.16 -19.56
CA TYR A 313 6.72 11.39 -20.48
C TYR A 313 7.53 10.67 -21.55
N ASP A 314 8.82 10.43 -21.31
CA ASP A 314 9.60 9.55 -22.16
C ASP A 314 9.01 8.14 -22.13
N GLY A 315 8.51 7.72 -23.28
CA GLY A 315 7.88 6.42 -23.45
C GLY A 315 7.29 6.29 -24.85
N THR A 316 7.40 5.11 -25.43
CA THR A 316 6.87 4.82 -26.77
C THR A 316 5.36 5.05 -26.87
N GLU A 317 4.61 4.74 -25.80
CA GLU A 317 3.17 4.98 -25.71
C GLU A 317 2.81 6.44 -25.36
N TYR A 318 3.77 7.23 -24.88
CA TYR A 318 3.57 8.64 -24.53
C TYR A 318 4.10 9.60 -25.60
N ASN A 319 5.36 10.03 -25.48
CA ASN A 319 5.97 10.98 -26.42
C ASN A 319 6.67 10.31 -27.62
N GLY A 320 6.56 8.98 -27.75
CA GLY A 320 7.15 8.18 -28.83
C GLY A 320 8.64 7.87 -28.65
N TYR A 321 9.27 8.37 -27.58
CA TYR A 321 10.70 8.18 -27.32
C TYR A 321 10.93 6.88 -26.55
N GLY A 322 11.70 5.97 -27.16
CA GLY A 322 12.08 4.71 -26.53
C GLY A 322 13.42 4.82 -25.78
N PHE A 323 13.96 3.67 -25.43
CA PHE A 323 15.16 3.59 -24.59
C PHE A 323 16.43 4.12 -25.27
N ASP A 324 17.40 4.62 -24.49
CA ASP A 324 18.74 5.05 -24.95
C ASP A 324 18.75 5.96 -26.21
N GLY A 325 17.71 6.76 -26.37
CA GLY A 325 17.57 7.66 -27.51
C GLY A 325 17.26 7.06 -28.87
N LYS A 326 16.74 5.84 -28.88
CA LYS A 326 16.19 5.19 -30.07
C LYS A 326 14.67 5.35 -30.13
N LEU A 327 14.14 5.46 -31.35
CA LEU A 327 12.70 5.57 -31.61
C LEU A 327 12.01 4.22 -31.43
N ALA A 328 10.70 4.23 -31.10
CA ALA A 328 9.88 3.02 -30.93
C ALA A 328 9.99 2.01 -32.10
N SER A 329 10.22 2.51 -33.32
CA SER A 329 10.39 1.72 -34.54
C SER A 329 11.64 0.83 -34.59
N GLU A 330 12.56 0.98 -33.64
CA GLU A 330 13.85 0.27 -33.61
C GLU A 330 13.86 -0.96 -32.65
N TYR A 331 12.70 -1.34 -32.09
CA TYR A 331 12.59 -2.38 -31.04
C TYR A 331 11.84 -3.65 -31.47
N VAL A 332 12.23 -4.80 -30.90
CA VAL A 332 11.63 -6.14 -31.14
C VAL A 332 10.93 -6.70 -29.88
N ASP A 333 11.24 -6.24 -28.66
CA ASP A 333 10.59 -6.68 -27.41
C ASP A 333 10.14 -5.49 -26.55
N LEU A 334 8.88 -5.52 -26.10
CA LEU A 334 8.25 -4.44 -25.32
C LEU A 334 8.69 -4.41 -23.85
N TYR A 335 9.24 -5.51 -23.33
CA TYR A 335 9.64 -5.67 -21.92
C TYR A 335 11.06 -6.28 -21.83
N PRO A 336 12.13 -5.47 -21.88
CA PRO A 336 13.51 -5.96 -21.82
C PRO A 336 13.86 -6.42 -20.40
N ASN A 337 14.63 -7.51 -20.26
CA ASN A 337 15.14 -7.98 -18.97
C ASN A 337 15.90 -6.84 -18.26
N PRO A 338 15.51 -6.44 -17.03
CA PRO A 338 16.21 -5.41 -16.29
C PRO A 338 17.70 -5.74 -16.11
N GLU A 339 18.11 -6.97 -15.81
CA GLU A 339 19.54 -7.27 -15.60
C GLU A 339 20.45 -6.95 -16.80
N GLU A 340 19.90 -6.89 -18.02
CA GLU A 340 20.63 -6.64 -19.28
C GLU A 340 20.41 -5.24 -19.86
N SER A 341 19.59 -4.42 -19.20
CA SER A 341 19.02 -3.20 -19.77
C SER A 341 19.69 -1.94 -19.17
N PRO A 342 20.35 -1.07 -19.96
CA PRO A 342 20.95 0.18 -19.45
C PRO A 342 19.91 1.29 -19.19
N TYR A 343 18.61 0.96 -19.15
CA TYR A 343 17.54 1.95 -19.21
C TYR A 343 17.20 2.53 -17.84
N LEU A 344 17.12 3.86 -17.78
CA LEU A 344 16.79 4.61 -16.57
C LEU A 344 15.28 4.66 -16.30
N LEU A 345 14.49 4.69 -17.38
CA LEU A 345 13.04 4.53 -17.37
C LEU A 345 12.65 3.41 -18.33
N TYR A 346 11.68 2.60 -17.93
CA TYR A 346 11.12 1.61 -18.82
C TYR A 346 9.70 1.18 -18.44
N PRO A 347 8.88 0.70 -19.40
CA PRO A 347 7.53 0.24 -19.10
C PRO A 347 7.66 -0.97 -18.19
N TYR A 348 7.19 -0.82 -16.95
CA TYR A 348 7.22 -1.89 -15.97
C TYR A 348 5.91 -2.66 -16.01
N ASP A 349 6.01 -3.98 -15.93
CA ASP A 349 4.87 -4.89 -15.96
C ASP A 349 4.25 -4.98 -14.56
N TYR A 350 3.47 -3.97 -14.20
CA TYR A 350 2.70 -3.97 -12.96
C TYR A 350 1.56 -4.98 -13.05
N PHE A 351 1.23 -5.64 -11.94
CA PHE A 351 0.00 -6.40 -11.86
C PHE A 351 -1.17 -5.44 -11.74
N THR A 352 -2.19 -5.57 -12.58
CA THR A 352 -3.26 -4.56 -12.67
C THR A 352 -4.63 -5.04 -12.20
N ASP A 353 -5.60 -4.13 -12.06
CA ASP A 353 -6.99 -4.52 -11.77
C ASP A 353 -7.63 -5.27 -12.95
N SER A 354 -7.29 -4.89 -14.18
CA SER A 354 -7.65 -5.66 -15.39
C SER A 354 -7.22 -7.12 -15.31
N GLU A 355 -6.10 -7.44 -14.65
CA GLU A 355 -5.62 -8.81 -14.41
C GLU A 355 -6.25 -9.45 -13.17
N LYS A 356 -6.35 -8.70 -12.06
CA LYS A 356 -7.00 -9.09 -10.79
C LYS A 356 -8.39 -9.67 -11.02
N ASP A 357 -9.15 -9.02 -11.92
CA ASP A 357 -10.57 -9.28 -12.17
C ASP A 357 -10.82 -10.31 -13.28
N ILE A 358 -9.76 -10.85 -13.90
CA ILE A 358 -9.88 -12.04 -14.78
C ILE A 358 -10.42 -13.20 -13.94
N ARG A 359 -11.40 -13.92 -14.48
CA ARG A 359 -12.02 -15.05 -13.79
C ARG A 359 -11.54 -16.41 -14.28
N GLY A 360 -11.78 -17.44 -13.48
CA GLY A 360 -11.51 -18.84 -13.80
C GLY A 360 -10.03 -19.17 -14.04
N VAL A 361 -9.78 -20.15 -14.90
CA VAL A 361 -8.42 -20.69 -15.13
C VAL A 361 -7.40 -19.69 -15.65
N ASN A 362 -7.86 -18.59 -16.24
CA ASN A 362 -7.00 -17.58 -16.85
C ASN A 362 -6.57 -16.50 -15.85
N ARG A 363 -7.17 -16.47 -14.65
CA ARG A 363 -6.77 -15.54 -13.60
C ARG A 363 -5.29 -15.72 -13.28
N PRO A 364 -4.45 -14.69 -13.45
CA PRO A 364 -3.04 -14.79 -13.13
C PRO A 364 -2.84 -14.81 -11.60
N PRO A 365 -1.88 -15.60 -11.10
CA PRO A 365 -1.48 -15.52 -9.69
C PRO A 365 -0.84 -14.16 -9.41
N PHE A 366 -1.09 -13.63 -8.23
CA PHE A 366 -0.47 -12.40 -7.76
C PHE A 366 0.91 -12.66 -7.15
N MET A 367 1.02 -13.70 -6.33
CA MET A 367 2.31 -14.13 -5.76
C MET A 367 2.28 -15.61 -5.43
N TYR A 368 3.43 -16.18 -5.07
CA TYR A 368 3.55 -17.57 -4.66
C TYR A 368 4.02 -17.68 -3.21
N LEU A 369 3.42 -18.59 -2.44
CA LEU A 369 3.82 -18.87 -1.05
C LEU A 369 4.06 -20.36 -0.87
N ALA A 370 5.17 -20.73 -0.21
CA ALA A 370 5.42 -22.13 0.08
C ALA A 370 4.37 -22.73 1.05
N PRO A 371 3.99 -24.00 0.85
CA PRO A 371 3.16 -24.72 1.80
C PRO A 371 3.87 -24.84 3.16
N HIS A 372 3.08 -25.01 4.22
CA HIS A 372 3.55 -25.19 5.59
C HIS A 372 4.66 -24.19 6.00
N SER A 373 4.46 -22.91 5.70
CA SER A 373 5.45 -21.85 5.92
C SER A 373 4.86 -20.60 6.59
N ILE A 374 5.72 -19.82 7.24
CA ILE A 374 5.48 -18.42 7.58
C ILE A 374 6.40 -17.58 6.71
N THR A 375 5.84 -16.73 5.85
CA THR A 375 6.59 -15.84 4.96
C THR A 375 6.46 -14.41 5.45
N LYS A 376 7.60 -13.71 5.56
CA LYS A 376 7.62 -12.26 5.80
C LYS A 376 7.48 -11.55 4.46
N VAL A 377 6.44 -10.74 4.35
CA VAL A 377 6.19 -9.86 3.20
C VAL A 377 6.26 -8.42 3.69
N ARG A 378 7.13 -7.63 3.08
CA ARG A 378 7.23 -6.20 3.37
C ARG A 378 6.41 -5.43 2.34
N VAL A 379 5.37 -4.76 2.83
CA VAL A 379 4.42 -4.00 2.01
C VAL A 379 4.89 -2.57 1.89
N TYR A 380 4.95 -2.03 0.67
CA TYR A 380 5.29 -0.63 0.39
C TYR A 380 4.13 0.06 -0.31
N ILE A 381 3.82 1.29 0.08
CA ILE A 381 2.74 2.08 -0.52
C ILE A 381 3.23 3.50 -0.79
N TRP A 382 3.15 3.91 -2.06
CA TRP A 382 3.61 5.23 -2.53
C TRP A 382 2.72 5.75 -3.65
N ILE A 383 2.96 7.00 -4.05
CA ILE A 383 2.39 7.58 -5.27
C ILE A 383 3.44 7.48 -6.38
N GLU A 384 3.11 6.82 -7.47
CA GLU A 384 4.00 6.63 -8.61
C GLU A 384 4.23 7.96 -9.35
N GLY A 385 5.49 8.36 -9.46
CA GLY A 385 5.92 9.67 -9.91
C GLY A 385 5.75 9.91 -11.40
N GLN A 386 5.73 8.84 -12.19
CA GLN A 386 5.63 8.87 -13.65
C GLN A 386 4.24 8.52 -14.16
N ASP A 387 3.36 8.11 -13.27
CA ASP A 387 1.94 7.88 -13.57
C ASP A 387 1.29 9.17 -14.07
N VAL A 388 0.44 9.06 -15.10
CA VAL A 388 -0.17 10.22 -15.74
C VAL A 388 -1.16 10.95 -14.83
N ASP A 389 -1.81 10.22 -13.92
CA ASP A 389 -2.75 10.77 -12.95
C ASP A 389 -2.05 11.48 -11.78
N ASN A 390 -0.71 11.38 -11.69
CA ASN A 390 0.10 12.12 -10.74
C ASN A 390 0.51 13.50 -11.28
N TYR A 391 -0.50 14.37 -11.46
CA TYR A 391 -0.32 15.75 -11.91
C TYR A 391 -0.48 16.77 -10.76
N ASP A 392 -0.09 18.03 -11.02
CA ASP A 392 0.03 19.08 -10.00
C ASP A 392 -1.22 19.31 -9.11
N PHE A 393 -2.42 18.96 -9.56
CA PHE A 393 -3.66 19.13 -8.79
C PHE A 393 -4.23 17.83 -8.21
N ALA A 394 -3.64 16.66 -8.50
CA ALA A 394 -4.10 15.38 -7.96
C ALA A 394 -4.03 15.36 -6.43
N ALA A 395 -3.04 16.05 -5.85
CA ALA A 395 -2.87 16.15 -4.40
C ALA A 395 -4.07 16.77 -3.65
N ILE A 396 -5.02 17.42 -4.34
CA ILE A 396 -6.29 17.89 -3.75
C ILE A 396 -7.12 16.72 -3.20
N GLY A 397 -6.94 15.51 -3.75
CA GLY A 397 -7.70 14.33 -3.38
C GLY A 397 -7.61 13.93 -1.91
N ARG A 398 -6.47 14.22 -1.22
CA ARG A 398 -6.11 13.96 0.20
C ARG A 398 -6.99 12.93 0.95
N LYS A 399 -6.38 11.91 1.58
CA LYS A 399 -7.01 10.74 2.27
C LYS A 399 -7.35 9.61 1.31
N ILE A 400 -6.38 8.73 1.13
CA ILE A 400 -6.51 7.51 0.33
C ILE A 400 -6.84 6.36 1.29
N SER A 401 -7.67 5.41 0.88
CA SER A 401 -7.89 4.14 1.55
C SER A 401 -7.40 3.02 0.66
N VAL A 402 -6.72 2.04 1.24
CA VAL A 402 -6.18 0.88 0.53
C VAL A 402 -6.71 -0.37 1.19
N LYS A 403 -7.51 -1.13 0.47
CA LYS A 403 -7.98 -2.44 0.88
C LYS A 403 -7.36 -3.48 -0.04
N PHE A 404 -6.81 -4.55 0.51
CA PHE A 404 -6.39 -5.69 -0.30
C PHE A 404 -6.60 -6.99 0.42
N GLY A 405 -6.88 -8.06 -0.32
CA GLY A 405 -7.03 -9.38 0.26
C GLY A 405 -6.33 -10.45 -0.56
N PHE A 406 -6.09 -11.60 0.08
CA PHE A 406 -5.49 -12.75 -0.58
C PHE A 406 -6.38 -13.98 -0.50
N THR A 407 -6.44 -14.71 -1.61
CA THR A 407 -7.12 -16.00 -1.67
C THR A 407 -6.28 -17.03 -2.41
N LYS A 408 -6.45 -18.29 -2.06
CA LYS A 408 -5.96 -19.44 -2.86
C LYS A 408 -6.98 -19.88 -3.91
N GLN A 409 -8.20 -19.35 -3.83
CA GLN A 409 -9.27 -19.73 -4.74
C GLN A 409 -9.03 -19.12 -6.12
N LYS A 410 -8.73 -20.00 -7.07
CA LYS A 410 -8.59 -19.62 -8.47
C LYS A 410 -9.94 -19.41 -9.17
N MET A 411 -10.95 -20.16 -8.75
CA MET A 411 -12.27 -20.21 -9.37
C MET A 411 -13.33 -19.89 -8.34
N THR A 412 -14.41 -19.24 -8.78
CA THR A 412 -15.59 -18.99 -7.96
C THR A 412 -16.79 -19.79 -8.48
N ALA A 413 -17.88 -19.83 -7.70
CA ALA A 413 -19.12 -20.50 -8.11
C ALA A 413 -19.68 -19.92 -9.43
N GLU A 414 -19.50 -18.63 -9.66
CA GLU A 414 -19.94 -17.92 -10.87
C GLU A 414 -19.25 -18.47 -12.14
N ASP A 415 -18.01 -18.95 -12.04
CA ASP A 415 -17.23 -19.41 -13.21
C ASP A 415 -17.85 -20.63 -13.91
N PHE A 416 -18.64 -21.42 -13.19
CA PHE A 416 -19.29 -22.63 -13.71
C PHE A 416 -20.81 -22.52 -13.76
N GLY A 417 -21.37 -21.35 -13.44
CA GLY A 417 -22.81 -21.18 -13.28
C GLY A 417 -23.37 -22.14 -12.23
N TYR A 418 -22.62 -22.39 -11.16
CA TYR A 418 -23.04 -23.28 -10.09
C TYR A 418 -24.22 -22.65 -9.35
N THR A 419 -25.41 -23.24 -9.50
CA THR A 419 -26.65 -22.80 -8.83
C THR A 419 -26.95 -23.63 -7.58
N GLY A 420 -25.93 -24.02 -6.83
CA GLY A 420 -26.13 -24.64 -5.51
C GLY A 420 -26.80 -23.66 -4.53
N PRO A 421 -27.16 -24.08 -3.31
CA PRO A 421 -27.59 -23.13 -2.29
C PRO A 421 -26.52 -22.04 -2.19
N ASN A 422 -26.93 -20.79 -2.41
CA ASN A 422 -26.07 -19.64 -2.71
C ASN A 422 -24.90 -19.50 -1.71
N GLU A 423 -23.66 -19.66 -2.17
CA GLU A 423 -22.55 -18.80 -1.74
C GLU A 423 -22.69 -17.53 -2.61
N GLN A 424 -22.71 -16.30 -2.13
CA GLN A 424 -21.95 -15.70 -1.04
C GLN A 424 -22.90 -15.07 -0.02
N ASP A 425 -22.98 -15.68 1.14
CA ASP A 425 -23.03 -14.93 2.39
C ASP A 425 -21.67 -15.16 3.06
N PRO A 426 -20.73 -14.19 3.02
CA PRO A 426 -19.48 -14.29 3.77
C PRO A 426 -19.80 -14.40 5.26
N ARG A 427 -19.08 -15.26 5.99
CA ARG A 427 -19.26 -15.42 7.45
C ARG A 427 -19.36 -14.08 8.18
N PRO A 428 -20.23 -13.97 9.20
CA PRO A 428 -20.31 -12.77 10.02
C PRO A 428 -18.97 -12.42 10.68
N ASN A 429 -18.66 -11.13 10.75
CA ASN A 429 -17.50 -10.61 11.48
C ASN A 429 -17.92 -10.06 12.84
N ILE A 430 -17.36 -10.58 13.94
CA ILE A 430 -17.63 -10.14 15.31
C ILE A 430 -16.63 -9.07 15.75
N ILE A 431 -17.13 -7.95 16.28
CA ILE A 431 -16.34 -6.85 16.85
C ILE A 431 -16.68 -6.71 18.34
N LEU A 432 -15.68 -6.88 19.22
CA LEU A 432 -15.85 -6.65 20.66
C LEU A 432 -16.20 -5.19 20.94
N LEU A 433 -17.16 -4.97 21.83
CA LEU A 433 -17.43 -3.65 22.40
C LEU A 433 -16.63 -3.52 23.69
N GLY A 434 -15.76 -2.53 23.81
CA GLY A 434 -14.88 -2.34 24.99
C GLY A 434 -13.60 -3.19 24.95
N ASP A 435 -12.88 -3.26 26.07
CA ASP A 435 -11.52 -3.81 26.10
C ASP A 435 -11.47 -5.33 25.83
N LYS A 436 -10.45 -5.78 25.09
CA LYS A 436 -10.16 -7.21 24.86
C LYS A 436 -9.64 -7.92 26.11
N VAL A 437 -8.97 -7.17 27.00
CA VAL A 437 -8.48 -7.66 28.30
C VAL A 437 -9.04 -6.78 29.39
N VAL A 438 -9.82 -7.36 30.30
CA VAL A 438 -10.41 -6.66 31.44
C VAL A 438 -9.79 -7.18 32.72
N THR A 439 -9.39 -6.30 33.63
CA THR A 439 -8.86 -6.68 34.95
C THR A 439 -9.73 -6.11 36.06
N ILE A 440 -10.15 -6.96 37.00
CA ILE A 440 -10.96 -6.57 38.15
C ILE A 440 -10.43 -7.24 39.44
N SER A 441 -10.76 -6.69 40.60
CA SER A 441 -10.63 -7.39 41.89
C SER A 441 -11.79 -8.35 42.10
N LYS A 442 -11.60 -9.42 42.89
CA LYS A 442 -12.63 -10.46 43.14
C LYS A 442 -13.96 -9.94 43.71
N ASP A 443 -13.94 -8.77 44.35
CA ASP A 443 -15.12 -8.14 44.96
C ASP A 443 -15.84 -7.17 44.01
N GLN A 444 -15.28 -6.88 42.83
CA GLN A 444 -15.88 -6.00 41.83
C GLN A 444 -16.81 -6.77 40.90
N ASP A 445 -17.93 -6.14 40.52
CA ASP A 445 -18.83 -6.71 39.53
C ASP A 445 -18.21 -6.66 38.13
N TYR A 446 -18.35 -7.76 37.38
CA TYR A 446 -18.06 -7.80 35.96
C TYR A 446 -19.35 -7.62 35.16
N VAL A 447 -19.40 -6.57 34.35
CA VAL A 447 -20.46 -6.40 33.34
C VAL A 447 -19.80 -6.52 31.98
N ASP A 448 -20.21 -7.54 31.24
CA ASP A 448 -19.69 -7.75 29.91
C ASP A 448 -20.12 -6.62 28.97
N ALA A 449 -19.16 -6.01 28.29
CA ALA A 449 -19.44 -4.92 27.37
C ALA A 449 -20.03 -5.43 26.04
N GLY A 450 -20.03 -6.75 25.81
CA GLY A 450 -20.63 -7.40 24.65
C GLY A 450 -19.78 -7.33 23.38
N ALA A 451 -20.42 -7.67 22.26
CA ALA A 451 -19.88 -7.60 20.91
C ALA A 451 -21.01 -7.27 19.92
N VAL A 452 -20.65 -6.91 18.68
CA VAL A 452 -21.58 -6.77 17.54
C VAL A 452 -21.11 -7.64 16.39
N ALA A 453 -22.03 -8.15 15.59
CA ALA A 453 -21.75 -8.93 14.39
C ALA A 453 -22.16 -8.12 13.15
N ILE A 454 -21.29 -8.08 12.15
CA ILE A 454 -21.50 -7.42 10.85
C ILE A 454 -21.50 -8.48 9.76
N ASP A 455 -22.42 -8.32 8.83
CA ASP A 455 -22.66 -9.23 7.73
C ASP A 455 -23.27 -8.42 6.58
N ASP A 456 -22.98 -8.79 5.33
CA ASP A 456 -23.36 -8.01 4.15
C ASP A 456 -24.72 -8.43 3.57
N LYS A 457 -25.20 -9.65 3.86
CA LYS A 457 -26.49 -10.16 3.42
C LYS A 457 -27.50 -10.15 4.55
N ASP A 458 -27.09 -10.58 5.74
CA ASP A 458 -27.90 -10.62 6.94
C ASP A 458 -27.89 -9.28 7.68
N LYS A 459 -29.00 -9.02 8.39
CA LYS A 459 -29.12 -7.78 9.15
C LYS A 459 -28.19 -7.83 10.35
N SER A 460 -27.11 -7.05 10.33
CA SER A 460 -26.10 -6.97 11.40
C SER A 460 -26.72 -6.77 12.79
N ALA A 461 -27.81 -6.00 12.92
CA ALA A 461 -28.52 -5.83 14.18
C ALA A 461 -29.13 -7.13 14.72
N VAL A 462 -29.69 -7.98 13.84
CA VAL A 462 -30.28 -9.27 14.21
C VAL A 462 -29.19 -10.28 14.56
N LEU A 463 -28.09 -10.31 13.79
CA LEU A 463 -26.95 -11.17 14.11
C LEU A 463 -26.30 -10.78 15.44
N SER A 464 -26.16 -9.47 15.70
CA SER A 464 -25.62 -8.97 16.98
C SER A 464 -26.46 -9.43 18.18
N GLU A 465 -27.79 -9.54 18.03
CA GLU A 465 -28.68 -10.07 19.06
C GLU A 465 -28.54 -11.59 19.25
N ASN A 466 -28.03 -12.30 18.23
CA ASN A 466 -27.87 -13.76 18.22
C ASN A 466 -26.48 -14.23 18.63
N ILE A 467 -25.56 -13.33 18.98
CA ILE A 467 -24.22 -13.72 19.43
C ILE A 467 -24.35 -14.60 20.69
N VAL A 468 -23.78 -15.80 20.59
CA VAL A 468 -23.62 -16.74 21.69
C VAL A 468 -22.39 -16.33 22.49
N VAL A 469 -22.57 -16.11 23.78
CA VAL A 469 -21.51 -15.74 24.72
C VAL A 469 -21.31 -16.84 25.74
N GLU A 470 -20.11 -17.40 25.84
CA GLU A 470 -19.76 -18.43 26.82
C GLU A 470 -18.54 -18.02 27.66
N GLY A 471 -18.32 -18.70 28.78
CA GLY A 471 -17.12 -18.50 29.61
C GLY A 471 -17.17 -17.33 30.61
N ILE A 472 -18.31 -16.64 30.75
CA ILE A 472 -18.49 -15.62 31.80
C ILE A 472 -18.42 -16.31 33.18
N PRO A 473 -17.51 -15.90 34.09
CA PRO A 473 -17.42 -16.50 35.41
C PRO A 473 -18.64 -16.17 36.27
N GLU A 474 -19.04 -17.13 37.10
CA GLU A 474 -20.07 -16.94 38.11
C GLU A 474 -19.47 -16.59 39.47
N LYS A 475 -20.16 -15.70 40.19
CA LYS A 475 -19.81 -15.40 41.58
C LYS A 475 -20.06 -16.61 42.47
N GLN A 476 -19.18 -16.79 43.45
CA GLN A 476 -19.25 -17.84 44.44
C GLN A 476 -20.10 -17.42 45.64
N GLN A 477 -20.33 -18.38 46.55
CA GLN A 477 -20.97 -18.10 47.83
C GLN A 477 -20.16 -17.04 48.61
N GLY A 478 -20.76 -15.86 48.82
CA GLY A 478 -20.08 -14.69 49.36
C GLY A 478 -19.99 -13.51 48.38
N ASP A 479 -20.59 -13.64 47.18
CA ASP A 479 -20.70 -12.56 46.18
C ASP A 479 -19.35 -12.08 45.62
N THR A 480 -18.39 -12.99 45.54
CA THR A 480 -17.03 -12.76 45.01
C THR A 480 -16.71 -13.74 43.88
N TYR A 481 -15.84 -13.32 42.95
CA TYR A 481 -15.29 -14.21 41.93
C TYR A 481 -14.08 -14.99 42.44
N ASN A 482 -13.79 -16.16 41.86
CA ASN A 482 -12.51 -16.82 42.10
C ASN A 482 -11.40 -16.07 41.33
N PRO A 483 -10.27 -15.72 41.95
CA PRO A 483 -9.12 -15.16 41.24
C PRO A 483 -8.62 -16.12 40.16
N GLY A 484 -8.27 -15.58 39.00
CA GLY A 484 -7.86 -16.38 37.85
C GLY A 484 -8.05 -15.65 36.52
N THR A 485 -7.71 -16.35 35.44
CA THR A 485 -7.92 -15.86 34.07
C THR A 485 -9.07 -16.64 33.44
N TYR A 486 -10.05 -15.91 32.93
CA TYR A 486 -11.24 -16.44 32.26
C TYR A 486 -11.22 -16.01 30.80
N TYR A 487 -11.64 -16.93 29.92
CA TYR A 487 -11.77 -16.70 28.49
C TYR A 487 -13.24 -16.69 28.15
N ILE A 488 -13.75 -15.52 27.75
CA ILE A 488 -15.13 -15.31 27.34
C ILE A 488 -15.14 -15.36 25.81
N THR A 489 -15.88 -16.31 25.24
CA THR A 489 -15.95 -16.53 23.79
C THR A 489 -17.22 -15.94 23.21
N TYR A 490 -17.12 -15.41 21.99
CA TYR A 490 -18.22 -14.85 21.23
C TYR A 490 -18.27 -15.53 19.88
N ASN A 491 -19.42 -16.11 19.55
CA ASN A 491 -19.64 -16.79 18.27
C ASN A 491 -21.06 -16.51 17.76
N VAL A 492 -21.27 -16.53 16.46
CA VAL A 492 -22.59 -16.39 15.85
C VAL A 492 -22.61 -17.15 14.53
N GLU A 493 -23.76 -17.71 14.20
CA GLU A 493 -24.03 -18.36 12.91
C GLU A 493 -25.06 -17.51 12.16
N ASP A 494 -24.83 -17.27 10.88
CA ASP A 494 -25.76 -16.55 10.01
C ASP A 494 -26.99 -17.40 9.61
N SER A 495 -27.88 -16.82 8.81
CA SER A 495 -29.10 -17.51 8.37
C SER A 495 -28.86 -18.64 7.37
N ASP A 496 -27.68 -18.67 6.74
CA ASP A 496 -27.25 -19.70 5.80
C ASP A 496 -26.38 -20.79 6.45
N GLY A 497 -26.02 -20.64 7.73
CA GLY A 497 -25.26 -21.61 8.51
C GLY A 497 -23.76 -21.36 8.54
N ASN A 498 -23.27 -20.18 8.10
CA ASN A 498 -21.84 -19.86 8.21
C ASN A 498 -21.54 -19.29 9.60
N GLN A 499 -20.46 -19.79 10.21
CA GLN A 499 -20.06 -19.44 11.58
C GLN A 499 -18.97 -18.37 11.58
N ALA A 500 -19.14 -17.33 12.39
CA ALA A 500 -18.10 -16.31 12.60
C ALA A 500 -16.79 -16.93 13.12
N VAL A 501 -15.67 -16.25 12.85
CA VAL A 501 -14.43 -16.54 13.58
C VAL A 501 -14.66 -16.18 15.05
N GLU A 502 -14.45 -17.14 15.95
CA GLU A 502 -14.68 -16.95 17.38
C GLU A 502 -13.74 -15.86 17.93
N VAL A 503 -14.32 -14.87 18.59
CA VAL A 503 -13.58 -13.79 19.24
C VAL A 503 -13.52 -14.06 20.74
N VAL A 504 -12.38 -13.76 21.37
CA VAL A 504 -12.16 -14.04 22.80
C VAL A 504 -11.82 -12.77 23.57
N ARG A 505 -12.54 -12.52 24.67
CA ARG A 505 -12.19 -11.55 25.71
C ARG A 505 -11.52 -12.28 26.88
N THR A 506 -10.41 -11.72 27.37
CA THR A 506 -9.71 -12.25 28.55
C THR A 506 -10.09 -11.42 29.79
N LEU A 507 -10.69 -12.05 30.80
CA LEU A 507 -10.98 -11.44 32.08
C LEU A 507 -10.00 -11.95 33.14
N ILE A 508 -9.24 -11.03 33.74
CA ILE A 508 -8.28 -11.31 34.80
C ILE A 508 -8.88 -10.85 36.13
N ILE A 509 -9.04 -11.78 37.06
CA ILE A 509 -9.57 -11.52 38.39
C ILE A 509 -8.45 -11.64 39.40
N LEU A 510 -8.18 -10.54 40.10
CA LEU A 510 -7.17 -10.43 41.15
C LEU A 510 -7.77 -10.70 42.54
N ASP A 511 -6.94 -11.13 43.48
CA ASP A 511 -7.32 -11.40 44.88
C ASP A 511 -7.67 -10.13 45.68
#